data_AF-A0A6P2AY50-F1
#
_entry.id   AF-A0A6P2AY50-F1
#
_cell.length_a   1.000
_cell.length_b   1.000
_cell.length_c   1.000
_cell.angle_alpha   90.00
_cell.angle_beta   90.00
_cell.angle_gamma   90.00
#
_symmetry.space_group_name_H-M   'P 1'
#
loop_
_entity.id
_entity.type
_entity.pdbx_description
1 polymer ?
#
loop_
_entity_poly.entity_id
_entity_poly.type
_entity_poly.pdbx_seq_one_letter_code
_entity_poly.pdbx_strand_id
1 'polypeptide(L)' 'MQKHIIEYTSPLDAFVALVKQLSAYEVQYNLDSAEFFTQYSQGQINDDEVFVEWAGNYKHYLALHQELTQKLSHVA' A
#
# COMPACT_ATOMS: atom_id res chain seq x y z
N MET A 1 31.69 -3.60 -0.45
CA MET A 1 30.35 -3.85 -1.02
C MET A 1 29.37 -3.98 0.14
N GLN A 2 28.75 -2.88 0.57
CA GLN A 2 27.77 -2.91 1.68
C GLN A 2 26.37 -3.18 1.12
N LYS A 3 25.74 -4.24 1.61
CA LYS A 3 24.32 -4.54 1.37
C LYS A 3 23.52 -3.61 2.29
N HIS A 4 22.94 -2.54 1.74
CA HIS A 4 21.99 -1.71 2.49
C HIS A 4 20.71 -2.53 2.68
N ILE A 5 20.56 -3.10 3.87
CA ILE A 5 19.29 -3.60 4.35
C ILE A 5 18.48 -2.35 4.67
N ILE A 6 17.42 -2.11 3.92
CA ILE A 6 16.47 -1.04 4.23
C ILE A 6 15.69 -1.54 5.45
N GLU A 7 16.21 -1.30 6.65
CA GLU A 7 15.46 -1.56 7.88
C GLU A 7 14.39 -0.47 8.00
N TYR A 8 13.14 -0.83 7.71
CA TYR A 8 11.99 0.03 8.00
C TYR A 8 11.91 0.22 9.51
N THR A 9 12.48 1.33 10.00
CA THR A 9 12.76 1.55 11.42
C THR A 9 11.51 1.97 12.20
N SER A 10 10.38 2.20 11.51
CA SER A 10 9.09 2.55 12.09
C SER A 10 7.89 2.21 11.18
N PRO A 11 6.70 1.97 11.73
CA PRO A 11 5.47 1.75 10.95
C PRO A 11 5.11 2.93 10.04
N LEU A 12 5.59 4.13 10.37
CA LEU A 12 5.48 5.32 9.51
C LEU A 12 6.34 5.21 8.25
N ASP A 13 7.58 4.70 8.34
CA ASP A 13 8.44 4.49 7.16
C ASP A 13 7.85 3.44 6.22
N ALA A 14 7.30 2.35 6.78
CA ALA A 14 6.58 1.35 6.01
C ALA A 14 5.35 1.94 5.31
N PHE A 15 4.58 2.78 6.01
CA PHE A 15 3.45 3.50 5.44
C PHE A 15 3.87 4.42 4.29
N VAL A 16 4.93 5.22 4.46
CA VAL A 16 5.46 6.12 3.42
C VAL A 16 5.95 5.34 2.20
N ALA A 17 6.62 4.19 2.40
CA ALA A 17 7.06 3.34 1.31
C ALA A 17 5.89 2.76 0.51
N LEU A 18 4.86 2.27 1.20
CA LEU A 18 3.64 1.77 0.57
C LEU A 18 2.91 2.85 -0.22
N VAL A 19 2.76 4.06 0.34
CA VAL A 19 2.15 5.19 -0.38
C VAL A 19 2.90 5.49 -1.68
N LYS A 20 4.24 5.51 -1.65
CA LYS A 20 5.04 5.73 -2.86
C LYS A 20 4.86 4.63 -3.90
N GLN A 21 4.79 3.37 -3.47
CA GLN A 21 4.53 2.24 -4.37
C GLN A 21 3.14 2.33 -4.99
N LEU A 22 2.11 2.62 -4.19
CA LEU A 22 0.74 2.80 -4.66
C LEU A 22 0.64 3.93 -5.67
N SER A 23 1.24 5.10 -5.38
CA SER A 23 1.27 6.22 -6.33
C SER A 23 1.98 5.88 -7.65
N ALA A 24 2.99 5.00 -7.63
CA ALA A 24 3.65 4.56 -8.86
C ALA A 24 2.69 3.74 -9.74
N TYR A 25 1.93 2.80 -9.15
CA TYR A 25 0.91 2.06 -9.90
C TYR A 25 -0.21 2.98 -10.37
N GLU A 26 -0.67 3.91 -9.53
CA GLU A 26 -1.73 4.86 -9.89
C GLU A 26 -1.37 5.70 -11.10
N VAL A 27 -0.13 6.21 -11.15
CA VAL A 27 0.36 6.96 -12.31
C VAL A 27 0.54 6.05 -13.53
N GLN A 28 1.06 4.83 -13.33
CA GLN A 28 1.31 3.90 -14.43
C GLN A 28 0.02 3.43 -15.13
N TYR A 29 -1.03 3.16 -14.34
CA TYR A 29 -2.30 2.63 -14.83
C TYR A 29 -3.40 3.70 -14.93
N ASN A 30 -3.10 4.95 -14.52
CA ASN A 30 -4.04 6.06 -14.43
C ASN A 30 -5.35 5.67 -13.72
N LEU A 31 -5.20 4.96 -12.61
CA LEU A 31 -6.28 4.35 -11.84
C LEU A 31 -5.98 4.47 -10.35
N ASP A 32 -6.89 5.04 -9.58
CA ASP A 32 -6.73 5.21 -8.13
C ASP A 32 -6.66 3.85 -7.42
N SER A 33 -5.81 3.68 -6.41
CA SER A 33 -5.65 2.39 -5.73
C SER A 33 -6.93 1.91 -5.04
N ALA A 34 -7.79 2.81 -4.55
CA ALA A 34 -9.08 2.45 -3.95
C ALA A 34 -10.07 1.94 -5.01
N GLU A 35 -10.07 2.57 -6.17
CA GLU A 35 -10.91 2.18 -7.30
C GLU A 35 -10.42 0.85 -7.91
N PHE A 36 -9.11 0.74 -8.12
CA PHE A 36 -8.43 -0.51 -8.51
C PHE A 36 -8.81 -1.66 -7.58
N PHE A 37 -8.68 -1.48 -6.27
CA PHE A 37 -8.96 -2.55 -5.31
C PHE A 37 -10.42 -2.98 -5.32
N THR A 38 -11.34 -2.04 -5.56
CA THR A 38 -12.77 -2.33 -5.71
C THR A 38 -13.03 -3.20 -6.94
N GLN A 39 -12.47 -2.81 -8.09
CA GLN A 39 -12.60 -3.57 -9.35
C GLN A 39 -11.92 -4.95 -9.27
N TYR A 40 -10.72 -5.01 -8.67
CA TYR A 40 -9.98 -6.26 -8.43
C TYR A 40 -10.78 -7.22 -7.53
N SER A 41 -11.35 -6.71 -6.42
CA SER A 41 -12.18 -7.51 -5.50
C SER A 41 -13.48 -8.02 -6.15
N GLN A 42 -13.95 -7.37 -7.21
CA GLN A 42 -15.11 -7.79 -8.00
C GLN A 42 -14.74 -8.75 -9.14
N GLY A 43 -13.45 -9.08 -9.32
CA GLY A 43 -12.95 -9.92 -10.42
C GLY A 43 -12.98 -9.23 -11.78
N GLN A 44 -13.00 -7.89 -11.81
CA GLN A 44 -12.97 -7.09 -13.04
C GLN A 44 -11.56 -6.84 -13.56
N ILE A 45 -10.55 -7.04 -12.72
CA ILE A 45 -9.13 -6.94 -13.08
C ILE A 45 -8.54 -8.34 -13.07
N ASN A 46 -7.66 -8.62 -14.03
CA ASN A 46 -6.99 -9.91 -14.13
C ASN A 46 -6.06 -10.16 -12.93
N ASP A 47 -5.82 -11.43 -12.62
CA ASP A 47 -4.88 -11.85 -11.57
C ASP A 47 -3.42 -11.86 -12.04
N ASP A 48 -3.01 -10.89 -12.86
CA ASP A 48 -1.59 -10.74 -13.21
C ASP A 48 -0.78 -10.41 -11.95
N GLU A 49 0.47 -10.86 -11.91
CA GLU A 49 1.36 -10.70 -10.75
C GLU A 49 1.41 -9.26 -10.23
N VAL A 50 1.42 -8.28 -11.15
CA VAL A 50 1.43 -6.85 -10.80
C VAL A 50 0.15 -6.42 -10.07
N PHE A 51 -1.02 -6.93 -10.48
CA PHE A 51 -2.30 -6.60 -9.84
C PHE A 51 -2.46 -7.31 -8.50
N VAL A 52 -1.99 -8.55 -8.40
CA VAL A 52 -1.94 -9.28 -7.12
C VAL A 52 -1.04 -8.54 -6.12
N GLU A 53 0.13 -8.08 -6.56
CA GLU A 53 1.06 -7.29 -5.74
C GLU A 53 0.46 -5.94 -5.35
N TRP A 54 -0.17 -5.22 -6.29
CA TRP A 54 -0.83 -3.95 -6.01
C TRP A 54 -1.97 -4.11 -4.98
N ALA A 55 -2.81 -5.14 -5.12
CA ALA A 55 -3.89 -5.43 -4.17
C ALA A 55 -3.34 -5.75 -2.78
N GLY A 56 -2.25 -6.51 -2.70
CA GLY A 56 -1.53 -6.81 -1.46
C GLY A 56 -1.00 -5.55 -0.79
N ASN A 57 -0.32 -4.68 -1.55
CA ASN A 57 0.24 -3.42 -1.06
C ASN A 57 -0.85 -2.48 -0.57
N TYR A 58 -1.97 -2.38 -1.28
CA TYR A 58 -3.09 -1.53 -0.88
C TYR A 58 -3.76 -2.04 0.41
N LYS A 59 -3.93 -3.35 0.54
CA LYS A 59 -4.45 -3.96 1.77
C LYS A 59 -3.52 -3.71 2.97
N HIS A 60 -2.21 -3.78 2.77
CA HIS A 60 -1.23 -3.47 3.80
C HIS A 60 -1.32 -1.99 4.22
N TYR A 61 -1.40 -1.09 3.25
CA TYR A 61 -1.60 0.34 3.48
C TYR A 61 -2.82 0.61 4.38
N LEU A 62 -3.97 -0.01 4.09
CA LEU A 62 -5.18 0.15 4.90
C LEU A 62 -4.99 -0.30 6.35
N ALA A 63 -4.30 -1.43 6.57
CA ALA A 63 -4.01 -1.94 7.91
C ALA A 63 -3.11 -0.98 8.70
N LEU A 64 -2.04 -0.47 8.09
CA LEU A 64 -1.15 0.51 8.73
C LEU A 64 -1.85 1.85 8.97
N HIS A 65 -2.66 2.31 8.02
CA HIS A 65 -3.45 3.53 8.18
C HIS A 65 -4.39 3.42 9.39
N GLN A 66 -5.06 2.28 9.55
CA GLN A 66 -5.92 2.01 10.70
C GLN A 66 -5.12 1.97 12.01
N GLU A 67 -3.99 1.26 12.04
CA GLU A 67 -3.13 1.18 13.23
C GLU A 67 -2.64 2.57 13.67
N LEU A 68 -2.14 3.38 12.72
CA LEU A 68 -1.67 4.73 12.99
C LEU A 68 -2.79 5.64 13.49
N THR A 69 -3.98 5.54 12.88
CA THR A 69 -5.17 6.29 13.30
C THR A 69 -5.56 5.92 14.74
N GLN A 70 -5.55 4.63 15.09
CA GLN A 70 -5.85 4.18 16.45
C GLN A 70 -4.85 4.70 17.48
N LYS A 71 -3.55 4.68 17.15
CA LYS A 71 -2.50 5.22 18.03
C LYS A 71 -2.66 6.73 18.25
N LEU A 72 -3.04 7.48 17.21
CA LEU A 72 -3.30 8.92 17.31
C LEU A 72 -4.57 9.23 18.11
N SER A 73 -5.63 8.43 17.99
CA SER A 73 -6.86 8.64 18.77
C SER A 73 -6.71 8.34 20.26
N HIS A 74 -5.70 7.56 20.66
CA HIS A 74 -5.46 7.22 22.08
C HIS A 74 -4.55 8.22 22.81
N VAL A 75 -3.99 9.21 22.10
CA VAL A 75 -3.14 10.25 22.69
C VAL A 75 -3.93 11.53 23.07
N ALA A 76 -5.24 11.53 22.85
CA ALA A 76 -6.17 12.64 23.09
C ALA A 76 -6.98 12.48 24.38
#